data_AF-L9Y093-F1
#
_entry.id   AF-L9Y093-F1
#
_cell.length_a   1.000
_cell.length_b   1.000
_cell.length_c   1.000
_cell.angle_alpha   90.00
_cell.angle_beta   90.00
_cell.angle_gamma   90.00
#
_symmetry.space_group_name_H-M   'P 1'
#
loop_
_entity.id
_entity.type
_entity.pdbx_description
1 polymer ?
#
loop_
_entity_poly.entity_id
_entity_poly.type
_entity_poly.pdbx_seq_one_letter_code
_entity_poly.pdbx_strand_id
1 'polypeptide(L)'
;MAQNPRTSDTEATPTAGRNSGLTRRNYVRSLAAVATAATAIGGAGTAAAAQDDYEVIEAEGQTITIDAGETWENKLIDMTTGQDIIVTAHSSDWTIRNVGFKGENTSGSGTATFGISDTGNGTSTVENVYLGDGASTGNTNPNGHGQTAFWVAPDHNGHIDFENVNIQNFSDNAIYGSAPGNKGGGTIHIDSSFAANCYVSHFRLGTEGSKVTNSSVYVDASEGYVGRGIWAWAPGTVEVEGCQIQMNGQNNAIVAGANGNPTEVTVAETEYDEQAGISEEAGSSVQLGDSVGTDPEAVIPEGVPTSPEEAAAGSQN
;
A
#
# COMPACT_ATOMS: atom_id res chain seq x y z
N MET A 1 2.18 -45.92 3.42
CA MET A 1 2.88 -44.68 3.07
C MET A 1 2.79 -44.52 1.57
N ALA A 2 1.81 -43.74 1.10
CA ALA A 2 1.68 -43.41 -0.32
C ALA A 2 2.14 -41.95 -0.47
N GLN A 3 3.23 -41.76 -1.20
CA GLN A 3 3.64 -40.46 -1.71
C GLN A 3 2.63 -40.08 -2.79
N ASN A 4 1.88 -39.00 -2.57
CA ASN A 4 1.22 -38.34 -3.68
C ASN A 4 2.24 -37.43 -4.38
N PRO A 5 2.30 -37.45 -5.72
CA PRO A 5 3.18 -36.58 -6.48
C PRO A 5 2.74 -35.12 -6.33
N ARG A 6 3.72 -34.23 -6.11
CA ARG A 6 3.55 -32.79 -6.29
C ARG A 6 3.22 -32.56 -7.76
N THR A 7 2.01 -32.08 -8.04
CA THR A 7 1.72 -31.47 -9.33
C THR A 7 2.28 -30.05 -9.34
N SER A 8 2.92 -29.76 -10.45
CA SER A 8 3.77 -28.62 -10.80
C SER A 8 3.10 -27.26 -10.69
N ASP A 9 3.88 -26.30 -10.19
CA ASP A 9 4.15 -24.98 -10.76
C ASP A 9 2.98 -24.29 -11.48
N THR A 10 2.39 -23.33 -10.78
CA THR A 10 1.97 -22.09 -11.43
C THR A 10 2.70 -20.97 -10.70
N GLU A 11 3.86 -20.55 -11.23
CA GLU A 11 4.41 -19.23 -10.93
C GLU A 11 3.36 -18.23 -11.44
N ALA A 12 2.50 -17.77 -10.54
CA ALA A 12 1.51 -16.75 -10.85
C ALA A 12 2.20 -15.39 -10.71
N THR A 13 2.91 -14.96 -11.75
CA THR A 13 3.37 -13.56 -11.81
C THR A 13 2.13 -12.66 -11.77
N PRO A 14 2.11 -11.62 -10.91
CA PRO A 14 1.00 -10.67 -10.89
C PRO A 14 0.72 -10.14 -12.29
N THR A 15 -0.55 -10.17 -12.69
CA THR A 15 -0.94 -9.68 -14.02
C THR A 15 -1.43 -8.24 -13.91
N ALA A 16 -0.94 -7.39 -14.82
CA ALA A 16 -1.57 -6.11 -15.10
C ALA A 16 -2.84 -6.37 -15.92
N GLY A 17 -4.01 -6.18 -15.34
CA GLY A 17 -5.27 -6.57 -15.97
C GLY A 17 -6.48 -6.08 -15.19
N ARG A 18 -7.60 -5.88 -15.89
CA ARG A 18 -8.80 -5.26 -15.31
C ARG A 18 -9.41 -6.08 -14.18
N ASN A 19 -9.52 -5.50 -12.99
CA ASN A 19 -10.54 -5.88 -11.99
C ASN A 19 -11.97 -5.40 -12.37
N SER A 20 -12.25 -5.16 -13.65
CA SER A 20 -13.58 -4.83 -14.19
C SER A 20 -14.66 -5.91 -13.99
N GLY A 21 -14.30 -7.07 -13.42
CA GLY A 21 -15.21 -8.14 -13.03
C GLY A 21 -15.92 -7.91 -11.70
N LEU A 22 -15.36 -7.09 -10.80
CA LEU A 22 -15.87 -6.84 -9.44
C LEU A 22 -16.88 -5.67 -9.38
N THR A 23 -16.89 -4.80 -10.39
CA THR A 23 -17.71 -3.56 -10.39
C THR A 23 -19.00 -3.66 -11.21
N ARG A 24 -19.65 -4.83 -11.28
CA ARG A 24 -20.98 -4.94 -11.94
C ARG A 24 -22.10 -4.27 -11.13
N ARG A 25 -22.04 -2.95 -10.99
CA ARG A 25 -23.22 -2.10 -10.89
C ARG A 25 -22.95 -0.70 -11.43
N ASN A 26 -23.15 -0.58 -12.75
CA ASN A 26 -23.46 0.63 -13.52
C ASN A 26 -23.51 1.95 -12.70
N TYR A 27 -22.47 2.78 -12.83
CA TYR A 27 -22.68 4.23 -12.75
C TYR A 27 -22.42 4.88 -14.11
N VAL A 28 -23.34 5.78 -14.41
CA VAL A 28 -23.60 6.41 -15.69
C VAL A 28 -22.42 7.28 -16.12
N ARG A 29 -22.03 7.14 -17.38
CA ARG A 29 -21.19 8.10 -18.12
C ARG A 29 -21.75 9.51 -18.00
N SER A 30 -20.97 10.43 -17.45
CA SER A 30 -21.15 11.87 -17.69
C SER A 30 -19.93 12.41 -18.44
N LEU A 31 -20.13 12.61 -19.74
CA LEU A 31 -19.32 13.47 -20.59
C LEU A 31 -19.64 14.94 -20.25
N ALA A 32 -18.63 15.73 -19.90
CA ALA A 32 -18.60 17.19 -20.04
C ALA A 32 -17.12 17.62 -20.13
N ALA A 33 -16.54 17.74 -21.33
CA ALA A 33 -16.52 18.94 -22.17
C ALA A 33 -15.72 20.13 -21.60
N VAL A 34 -14.45 20.21 -22.05
CA VAL A 34 -13.69 21.39 -22.51
C VAL A 34 -13.82 22.73 -21.76
N ALA A 35 -12.68 23.25 -21.30
CA ALA A 35 -12.39 24.69 -21.34
C ALA A 35 -10.93 24.94 -21.75
N THR A 36 -10.75 25.92 -22.63
CA THR A 36 -9.53 26.27 -23.38
C THR A 36 -8.94 27.60 -22.89
N ALA A 37 -7.64 27.81 -23.17
CA ALA A 37 -6.87 29.08 -23.18
C ALA A 37 -6.23 29.53 -21.84
N ALA A 38 -4.98 29.99 -21.78
CA ALA A 38 -4.34 30.93 -22.71
C ALA A 38 -2.82 30.74 -22.92
N THR A 39 -2.40 31.10 -24.13
CA THR A 39 -1.04 31.30 -24.62
C THR A 39 -0.36 32.53 -24.00
N ALA A 40 0.92 32.41 -23.63
CA ALA A 40 1.85 33.52 -23.56
C ALA A 40 3.19 33.12 -24.21
N ILE A 41 3.67 33.99 -25.10
CA ILE A 41 4.80 33.82 -26.02
C ILE A 41 6.09 34.32 -25.36
N GLY A 42 7.20 33.59 -25.51
CA GLY A 42 8.51 34.20 -25.77
C GLY A 42 9.68 33.78 -24.86
N GLY A 43 10.51 32.86 -25.34
CA GLY A 43 11.87 32.62 -24.84
C GLY A 43 12.54 31.48 -25.62
N ALA A 44 13.38 31.81 -26.59
CA ALA A 44 14.10 30.82 -27.40
C ALA A 44 15.17 30.09 -26.55
N GLY A 45 14.84 28.89 -26.11
CA GLY A 45 15.78 27.86 -25.68
C GLY A 45 15.62 26.64 -26.60
N THR A 46 16.73 26.08 -27.04
CA THR A 46 16.84 24.92 -27.92
C THR A 46 15.94 23.75 -27.50
N ALA A 47 15.11 23.26 -28.43
CA ALA A 47 14.30 22.07 -28.25
C ALA A 47 15.17 20.81 -28.13
N ALA A 48 15.06 20.15 -26.97
CA ALA A 48 15.25 18.72 -26.80
C ALA A 48 13.90 18.14 -26.30
N ALA A 49 13.64 16.88 -26.61
CA ALA A 49 12.38 16.12 -26.50
C ALA A 49 11.46 16.44 -25.30
N ALA A 50 10.15 16.24 -25.47
CA ALA A 50 9.10 16.38 -24.45
C ALA A 50 9.61 16.02 -23.04
N GLN A 51 9.85 17.05 -22.22
CA GLN A 51 10.42 16.94 -20.89
C GLN A 51 9.31 16.52 -19.93
N ASP A 52 9.59 15.45 -19.18
CA ASP A 52 8.67 14.75 -18.28
C ASP A 52 7.87 15.70 -17.37
N ASP A 53 6.56 15.44 -17.20
CA ASP A 53 5.62 16.26 -16.41
C ASP A 53 5.85 16.19 -14.88
N TYR A 54 7.03 15.76 -14.43
CA TYR A 54 7.39 15.55 -13.02
C TYR A 54 8.79 16.08 -12.68
N GLU A 55 9.01 16.37 -11.40
CA GLU A 55 10.31 16.74 -10.85
C GLU A 55 11.10 15.49 -10.45
N VAL A 56 12.37 15.41 -10.86
CA VAL A 56 13.29 14.36 -10.39
C VAL A 56 14.05 14.87 -9.16
N ILE A 57 14.00 14.11 -8.07
CA ILE A 57 14.75 14.37 -6.83
C ILE A 57 15.74 13.24 -6.62
N GLU A 58 17.04 13.54 -6.73
CA GLU A 58 18.08 12.59 -6.35
C GLU A 58 18.11 12.43 -4.83
N ALA A 59 18.18 11.18 -4.36
CA ALA A 59 18.35 10.89 -2.95
C ALA A 59 19.80 11.14 -2.53
N GLU A 60 19.96 11.84 -1.41
CA GLU A 60 21.23 12.21 -0.78
C GLU A 60 21.23 11.91 0.74
N GLY A 61 20.16 11.34 1.29
CA GLY A 61 19.94 11.15 2.73
C GLY A 61 19.09 12.24 3.38
N GLN A 62 18.37 13.04 2.58
CA GLN A 62 17.57 14.17 3.05
C GLN A 62 16.21 13.76 3.63
N THR A 63 15.62 14.68 4.39
CA THR A 63 14.23 14.60 4.84
C THR A 63 13.40 15.66 4.11
N ILE A 64 12.27 15.24 3.55
CA ILE A 64 11.23 16.13 3.02
C ILE A 64 10.12 16.19 4.05
N THR A 65 9.70 17.40 4.40
CA THR A 65 8.58 17.62 5.32
C THR A 65 7.43 18.27 4.57
N ILE A 66 6.24 17.72 4.75
CA ILE A 66 4.99 18.16 4.13
C ILE A 66 4.14 18.83 5.21
N ASP A 67 3.87 20.10 5.01
CA ASP A 67 3.15 20.94 5.97
C ASP A 67 1.63 20.79 5.84
N ALA A 68 0.89 21.38 6.79
CA ALA A 68 -0.56 21.32 6.80
C ALA A 68 -1.15 21.95 5.53
N GLY A 69 -2.10 21.27 4.89
CA GLY A 69 -2.73 21.75 3.65
C GLY A 69 -1.85 21.67 2.40
N GLU A 70 -0.62 21.15 2.51
CA GLU A 70 0.31 21.06 1.38
C GLU A 70 -0.01 19.87 0.48
N THR A 71 0.16 20.05 -0.84
CA THR A 71 0.17 18.97 -1.82
C THR A 71 1.59 18.77 -2.32
N TRP A 72 2.18 17.60 -2.05
CA TRP A 72 3.45 17.16 -2.59
C TRP A 72 3.22 16.21 -3.76
N GLU A 73 3.53 16.65 -4.98
CA GLU A 73 3.10 15.94 -6.18
C GLU A 73 4.06 15.93 -7.37
N ASN A 74 3.83 14.94 -8.24
CA ASN A 74 4.51 14.72 -9.53
C ASN A 74 6.02 14.66 -9.33
N LYS A 75 6.47 13.67 -8.56
CA LYS A 75 7.87 13.47 -8.18
C LYS A 75 8.37 12.10 -8.61
N LEU A 76 9.55 12.07 -9.20
CA LEU A 76 10.35 10.85 -9.35
C LEU A 76 11.52 10.94 -8.38
N ILE A 77 11.52 10.10 -7.36
CA ILE A 77 12.62 10.00 -6.40
C ILE A 77 13.62 8.98 -6.93
N ASP A 78 14.84 9.42 -7.22
CA ASP A 78 15.94 8.56 -7.67
C ASP A 78 16.82 8.14 -6.48
N MET A 79 16.64 6.90 -6.03
CA MET A 79 17.41 6.23 -4.98
C MET A 79 18.51 5.33 -5.55
N THR A 80 18.74 5.34 -6.87
CA THR A 80 19.78 4.50 -7.50
C THR A 80 21.21 4.95 -7.17
N THR A 81 21.35 6.12 -6.56
CA THR A 81 22.60 6.61 -5.97
C THR A 81 23.06 5.78 -4.77
N GLY A 82 22.16 4.94 -4.20
CA GLY A 82 22.40 4.18 -2.98
C GLY A 82 22.23 5.00 -1.71
N GLN A 83 21.64 6.20 -1.83
CA GLN A 83 21.22 7.03 -0.71
C GLN A 83 19.68 7.04 -0.64
N ASP A 84 19.14 7.38 0.53
CA ASP A 84 17.70 7.36 0.74
C ASP A 84 17.10 8.74 0.95
N ILE A 85 15.78 8.76 1.05
CA ILE A 85 15.00 9.91 1.49
C ILE A 85 14.05 9.47 2.61
N ILE A 86 13.73 10.40 3.50
CA ILE A 86 12.63 10.24 4.45
C ILE A 86 11.60 11.31 4.13
N VAL A 87 10.33 10.92 4.00
CA VAL A 87 9.22 11.86 3.84
C VAL A 87 8.41 11.88 5.13
N THR A 88 8.23 13.07 5.70
CA THR A 88 7.45 13.25 6.93
C THR A 88 6.25 14.16 6.68
N ALA A 89 5.08 13.72 7.13
CA ALA A 89 3.85 14.51 7.08
C ALA A 89 3.11 14.34 8.41
N HIS A 90 3.47 15.15 9.42
CA HIS A 90 2.91 15.12 10.77
C HIS A 90 2.10 16.40 11.03
N SER A 91 1.09 16.60 10.20
CA SER A 91 0.27 17.80 10.16
C SER A 91 -1.20 17.43 9.90
N SER A 92 -1.96 18.18 9.12
CA SER A 92 -3.37 17.91 8.81
C SER A 92 -3.66 18.32 7.39
N ASP A 93 -4.61 17.64 6.75
CA ASP A 93 -5.12 17.99 5.42
C ASP A 93 -4.05 18.06 4.32
N TRP A 94 -3.01 17.23 4.42
CA TRP A 94 -1.94 17.15 3.42
C TRP A 94 -2.27 16.12 2.33
N THR A 95 -1.62 16.24 1.17
CA THR A 95 -1.76 15.31 0.05
C THR A 95 -0.39 14.93 -0.49
N ILE A 96 -0.16 13.63 -0.67
CA ILE A 96 0.97 13.07 -1.41
C ILE A 96 0.39 12.39 -2.64
N ARG A 97 0.78 12.83 -3.84
CA ARG A 97 0.22 12.24 -5.07
C ARG A 97 1.19 12.13 -6.22
N ASN A 98 1.04 11.11 -7.06
CA ASN A 98 1.87 10.93 -8.26
C ASN A 98 3.37 10.93 -7.91
N VAL A 99 3.77 10.00 -7.04
CA VAL A 99 5.15 9.89 -6.56
C VAL A 99 5.70 8.50 -6.84
N GLY A 100 6.75 8.42 -7.65
CA GLY A 100 7.47 7.18 -7.92
C GLY A 100 8.82 7.14 -7.23
N PHE A 101 9.20 5.99 -6.69
CA PHE A 101 10.52 5.73 -6.12
C PHE A 101 11.28 4.71 -6.96
N LYS A 102 12.42 5.11 -7.49
CA LYS A 102 13.29 4.29 -8.33
C LYS A 102 14.54 3.89 -7.54
N GLY A 103 14.76 2.59 -7.39
CA GLY A 103 15.81 2.03 -6.55
C GLY A 103 15.32 1.61 -5.17
N GLU A 104 16.09 0.72 -4.54
CA GLU A 104 15.79 0.13 -3.23
C GLU A 104 16.11 1.10 -2.08
N ASN A 105 15.35 1.01 -1.00
CA ASN A 105 15.67 1.67 0.27
C ASN A 105 16.81 0.96 1.00
N THR A 106 17.79 1.72 1.49
CA THR A 106 19.03 1.26 2.12
C THR A 106 19.20 1.72 3.58
N SER A 107 18.23 2.44 4.15
CA SER A 107 18.28 3.09 5.47
C SER A 107 18.41 2.11 6.66
N GLY A 108 18.32 0.81 6.40
CA GLY A 108 18.47 -0.23 7.40
C GLY A 108 17.26 -0.40 8.32
N SER A 109 17.35 -1.38 9.21
CA SER A 109 16.23 -1.84 10.02
C SER A 109 15.63 -0.79 10.97
N GLY A 110 14.31 -0.85 11.19
CA GLY A 110 13.60 0.05 12.11
C GLY A 110 13.34 1.45 11.55
N THR A 111 13.44 1.62 10.24
CA THR A 111 13.16 2.88 9.53
C THR A 111 11.89 2.77 8.68
N ALA A 112 11.34 3.93 8.30
CA ALA A 112 10.26 4.00 7.31
C ALA A 112 10.59 5.05 6.25
N THR A 113 10.24 4.78 4.98
CA THR A 113 10.34 5.79 3.91
C THR A 113 9.42 6.97 4.20
N PHE A 114 8.21 6.66 4.67
CA PHE A 114 7.20 7.64 5.06
C PHE A 114 6.87 7.53 6.55
N GLY A 115 7.01 8.64 7.27
CA GLY A 115 6.46 8.84 8.61
C GLY A 115 5.30 9.81 8.55
N ILE A 116 4.07 9.34 8.75
CA ILE A 116 2.88 10.16 8.50
C ILE A 116 1.88 10.13 9.67
N SER A 117 1.14 11.22 9.82
CA SER A 117 -0.08 11.28 10.63
C SER A 117 -0.90 12.50 10.24
N ASP A 118 -2.22 12.35 10.28
CA ASP A 118 -3.14 13.49 10.44
C ASP A 118 -3.39 13.71 11.94
N THR A 119 -2.91 14.83 12.49
CA THR A 119 -3.02 15.20 13.91
C THR A 119 -4.00 16.35 14.17
N GLY A 120 -4.57 16.92 13.11
CA GLY A 120 -5.55 18.01 13.16
C GLY A 120 -6.99 17.54 13.19
N ASN A 121 -7.22 16.21 13.23
CA ASN A 121 -8.52 15.59 13.04
C ASN A 121 -9.12 15.95 11.65
N GLY A 122 -8.24 16.10 10.65
CA GLY A 122 -8.56 16.39 9.26
C GLY A 122 -8.59 15.13 8.40
N THR A 123 -8.44 15.32 7.08
CA THR A 123 -8.37 14.23 6.11
C THR A 123 -7.18 14.44 5.19
N SER A 124 -6.26 13.49 5.22
CA SER A 124 -5.05 13.49 4.39
C SER A 124 -5.07 12.34 3.39
N THR A 125 -4.32 12.46 2.29
CA THR A 125 -4.40 11.50 1.18
C THR A 125 -3.02 11.11 0.66
N VAL A 126 -2.86 9.83 0.34
CA VAL A 126 -1.75 9.27 -0.43
C VAL A 126 -2.34 8.60 -1.67
N GLU A 127 -2.12 9.16 -2.86
CA GLU A 127 -2.69 8.61 -4.10
C GLU A 127 -1.63 8.38 -5.19
N ASN A 128 -1.77 7.30 -5.96
CA ASN A 128 -0.91 7.03 -7.12
C ASN A 128 0.60 7.06 -6.78
N VAL A 129 1.01 6.21 -5.84
CA VAL A 129 2.39 6.13 -5.35
C VAL A 129 2.99 4.76 -5.66
N TYR A 130 4.22 4.74 -6.18
CA TYR A 130 4.97 3.50 -6.45
C TYR A 130 6.23 3.39 -5.58
N LEU A 131 6.33 2.31 -4.82
CA LEU A 131 7.52 1.83 -4.10
C LEU A 131 7.71 0.31 -4.33
N GLY A 132 7.70 -0.13 -5.58
CA GLY A 132 7.84 -1.56 -5.92
C GLY A 132 9.27 -2.11 -5.85
N ASP A 133 10.28 -1.24 -5.86
CA ASP A 133 11.69 -1.66 -5.80
C ASP A 133 12.08 -2.08 -4.36
N GLY A 134 11.32 -1.65 -3.34
CA GLY A 134 11.39 -2.19 -1.98
C GLY A 134 12.61 -1.80 -1.17
N ALA A 135 13.10 -2.74 -0.36
CA ALA A 135 14.19 -2.56 0.59
C ALA A 135 15.37 -3.48 0.28
N SER A 136 16.58 -2.91 0.28
CA SER A 136 17.84 -3.61 -0.06
C SER A 136 18.26 -4.69 0.96
N THR A 137 17.66 -4.65 2.15
CA THR A 137 17.93 -5.62 3.20
C THR A 137 16.65 -6.32 3.62
N GLY A 138 16.70 -7.65 3.70
CA GLY A 138 15.63 -8.46 4.28
C GLY A 138 15.45 -8.20 5.78
N ASN A 139 14.49 -8.88 6.42
CA ASN A 139 14.20 -8.72 7.85
C ASN A 139 15.30 -9.37 8.72
N THR A 140 16.46 -8.71 8.79
CA THR A 140 17.66 -9.20 9.46
C THR A 140 17.79 -8.70 10.91
N ASN A 141 16.84 -7.88 11.37
CA ASN A 141 16.84 -7.34 12.73
C ASN A 141 16.46 -8.45 13.73
N PRO A 142 17.22 -8.66 14.82
CA PRO A 142 16.86 -9.62 15.87
C PRO A 142 15.46 -9.42 16.48
N ASN A 143 14.94 -8.19 16.42
CA ASN A 143 13.59 -7.86 16.91
C ASN A 143 12.50 -8.02 15.83
N GLY A 144 12.84 -8.50 14.63
CA GLY A 144 11.91 -8.71 13.52
C GLY A 144 11.41 -7.43 12.86
N HIS A 145 12.08 -6.30 13.07
CA HIS A 145 11.75 -5.02 12.47
C HIS A 145 12.68 -4.69 11.31
N GLY A 146 12.19 -4.83 10.08
CA GLY A 146 12.87 -4.39 8.87
C GLY A 146 12.55 -2.92 8.55
N GLN A 147 12.63 -2.57 7.28
CA GLN A 147 12.20 -1.30 6.73
C GLN A 147 10.72 -1.38 6.35
N THR A 148 9.96 -0.36 6.75
CA THR A 148 8.53 -0.22 6.40
C THR A 148 8.38 0.85 5.30
N ALA A 149 7.43 0.71 4.37
CA ALA A 149 7.19 1.80 3.41
C ALA A 149 6.50 2.99 4.11
N PHE A 150 5.33 2.75 4.71
CA PHE A 150 4.57 3.75 5.46
C PHE A 150 4.40 3.37 6.92
N TRP A 151 4.85 4.24 7.82
CA TRP A 151 4.55 4.17 9.24
C TRP A 151 3.61 5.30 9.64
N VAL A 152 2.42 4.95 10.14
CA VAL A 152 1.46 5.91 10.67
C VAL A 152 1.73 6.11 12.17
N ALA A 153 1.99 7.34 12.57
CA ALA A 153 2.38 7.65 13.93
C ALA A 153 1.22 7.43 14.94
N PRO A 154 1.52 7.01 16.20
CA PRO A 154 0.48 6.69 17.19
C PRO A 154 -0.46 7.84 17.54
N ASP A 155 -0.07 9.09 17.32
CA ASP A 155 -0.87 10.28 17.62
C ASP A 155 -1.81 10.72 16.48
N HIS A 156 -1.81 9.99 15.36
CA HIS A 156 -2.81 10.17 14.30
C HIS A 156 -4.23 10.05 14.84
N ASN A 157 -5.02 11.10 14.68
CA ASN A 157 -6.40 11.21 15.18
C ASN A 157 -7.41 11.60 14.08
N GLY A 158 -6.95 11.92 12.87
CA GLY A 158 -7.79 12.22 11.72
C GLY A 158 -8.10 10.99 10.86
N HIS A 159 -8.15 11.23 9.56
CA HIS A 159 -8.37 10.22 8.52
C HIS A 159 -7.25 10.25 7.48
N ILE A 160 -6.80 9.08 7.02
CA ILE A 160 -5.89 8.96 5.88
C ILE A 160 -6.48 8.00 4.85
N ASP A 161 -6.65 8.49 3.63
CA ASP A 161 -6.97 7.69 2.45
C ASP A 161 -5.70 7.30 1.70
N PHE A 162 -5.54 6.01 1.41
CA PHE A 162 -4.58 5.48 0.45
C PHE A 162 -5.32 4.98 -0.77
N GLU A 163 -4.99 5.49 -1.95
CA GLU A 163 -5.61 5.11 -3.21
C GLU A 163 -4.54 4.82 -4.27
N ASN A 164 -4.68 3.72 -5.01
CA ASN A 164 -3.79 3.40 -6.12
C ASN A 164 -2.31 3.35 -5.72
N VAL A 165 -1.99 2.71 -4.59
CA VAL A 165 -0.62 2.61 -4.08
C VAL A 165 -0.04 1.24 -4.41
N ASN A 166 1.19 1.20 -4.92
CA ASN A 166 1.94 -0.02 -5.20
C ASN A 166 3.19 -0.12 -4.31
N ILE A 167 3.22 -1.05 -3.37
CA ILE A 167 4.34 -1.23 -2.45
C ILE A 167 4.81 -2.68 -2.47
N GLN A 168 6.09 -2.92 -2.75
CA GLN A 168 6.58 -4.30 -2.83
C GLN A 168 7.93 -4.46 -2.15
N ASN A 169 8.28 -5.70 -1.79
CA ASN A 169 9.64 -6.09 -1.40
C ASN A 169 10.19 -5.34 -0.15
N PHE A 170 9.32 -4.93 0.77
CA PHE A 170 9.74 -4.32 2.03
C PHE A 170 10.02 -5.37 3.11
N SER A 171 11.08 -5.16 3.89
CA SER A 171 11.48 -6.09 4.95
C SER A 171 10.65 -6.03 6.23
N ASP A 172 9.71 -5.09 6.33
CA ASP A 172 8.72 -5.05 7.40
C ASP A 172 7.31 -4.95 6.80
N ASN A 173 6.58 -3.83 6.98
CA ASN A 173 5.23 -3.66 6.44
C ASN A 173 5.23 -2.83 5.16
N ALA A 174 4.24 -3.04 4.28
CA ALA A 174 3.91 -2.01 3.29
C ALA A 174 3.27 -0.81 4.00
N ILE A 175 2.10 -1.00 4.61
CA ILE A 175 1.44 0.04 5.42
C ILE A 175 1.32 -0.43 6.87
N TYR A 176 2.08 0.21 7.77
CA TYR A 176 1.97 0.08 9.21
C TYR A 176 1.04 1.17 9.75
N GLY A 177 -0.26 0.90 9.65
CA GLY A 177 -1.36 1.73 10.10
C GLY A 177 -1.96 1.39 11.47
N SER A 178 -1.46 0.40 12.20
CA SER A 178 -2.10 0.00 13.47
C SER A 178 -1.66 0.77 14.71
N ALA A 179 -0.58 1.55 14.65
CA ALA A 179 -0.07 2.28 15.81
C ALA A 179 -1.07 3.29 16.43
N PRO A 180 -1.95 3.97 15.66
CA PRO A 180 -2.99 4.87 16.18
C PRO A 180 -3.95 4.21 17.18
N GLY A 181 -4.14 2.88 17.10
CA GLY A 181 -4.96 2.12 18.05
C GLY A 181 -4.54 2.23 19.51
N ASN A 182 -3.27 2.58 19.77
CA ASN A 182 -2.78 2.76 21.14
C ASN A 182 -3.05 4.14 21.73
N LYS A 183 -3.38 5.16 20.91
CA LYS A 183 -3.47 6.54 21.37
C LYS A 183 -4.42 7.41 20.55
N GLY A 184 -4.07 7.73 19.31
CA GLY A 184 -4.72 8.77 18.53
C GLY A 184 -6.09 8.37 17.98
N GLY A 185 -6.30 7.09 17.68
CA GLY A 185 -7.60 6.56 17.24
C GLY A 185 -8.02 6.96 15.83
N GLY A 186 -7.14 7.60 15.03
CA GLY A 186 -7.42 7.96 13.65
C GLY A 186 -7.65 6.75 12.76
N THR A 187 -8.32 6.96 11.62
CA THR A 187 -8.79 5.91 10.72
C THR A 187 -7.99 5.89 9.43
N ILE A 188 -7.82 4.70 8.86
CA ILE A 188 -7.06 4.50 7.62
C ILE A 188 -7.90 3.67 6.66
N HIS A 189 -8.12 4.20 5.46
CA HIS A 189 -8.76 3.49 4.36
C HIS A 189 -7.73 3.23 3.28
N ILE A 190 -7.63 1.99 2.82
CA ILE A 190 -6.77 1.58 1.72
C ILE A 190 -7.69 1.07 0.62
N ASP A 191 -7.74 1.78 -0.51
CA ASP A 191 -8.54 1.40 -1.66
C ASP A 191 -7.65 1.15 -2.89
N SER A 192 -8.09 0.20 -3.72
CA SER A 192 -7.53 -0.03 -5.06
C SER A 192 -6.01 -0.07 -5.07
N SER A 193 -5.38 -0.76 -4.11
CA SER A 193 -3.93 -0.76 -3.90
C SER A 193 -3.33 -2.15 -4.04
N PHE A 194 -2.05 -2.22 -4.37
CA PHE A 194 -1.30 -3.47 -4.50
C PHE A 194 -0.14 -3.51 -3.51
N ALA A 195 -0.04 -4.60 -2.78
CA ALA A 195 1.13 -4.87 -1.96
C ALA A 195 1.68 -6.27 -2.23
N ALA A 196 2.98 -6.39 -2.42
CA ALA A 196 3.61 -7.69 -2.61
C ALA A 196 4.85 -7.90 -1.76
N ASN A 197 5.14 -9.16 -1.44
CA ASN A 197 6.44 -9.56 -0.92
C ASN A 197 6.92 -8.72 0.29
N CYS A 198 6.00 -8.41 1.21
CA CYS A 198 6.35 -7.73 2.46
C CYS A 198 6.58 -8.78 3.55
N TYR A 199 7.68 -8.67 4.31
CA TYR A 199 8.09 -9.74 5.21
C TYR A 199 7.27 -9.84 6.50
N VAL A 200 6.77 -8.72 7.03
CA VAL A 200 5.96 -8.71 8.26
C VAL A 200 4.49 -8.66 7.90
N SER A 201 4.01 -7.63 7.20
CA SER A 201 2.61 -7.52 6.78
C SER A 201 2.49 -6.69 5.51
N HIS A 202 1.51 -6.97 4.68
CA HIS A 202 1.21 -6.07 3.58
C HIS A 202 0.41 -4.88 4.13
N PHE A 203 -0.82 -5.12 4.57
CA PHE A 203 -1.64 -4.09 5.20
C PHE A 203 -1.80 -4.41 6.68
N ARG A 204 -1.26 -3.56 7.55
CA ARG A 204 -1.42 -3.68 9.00
C ARG A 204 -2.23 -2.50 9.51
N LEU A 205 -3.46 -2.73 9.91
CA LEU A 205 -4.40 -1.69 10.33
C LEU A 205 -4.86 -1.93 11.76
N GLY A 206 -5.49 -0.93 12.35
CA GLY A 206 -6.26 -1.02 13.58
C GLY A 206 -7.23 0.14 13.60
N THR A 207 -7.84 0.41 14.77
CA THR A 207 -8.87 1.43 15.00
C THR A 207 -10.22 1.10 14.36
N GLU A 208 -11.28 1.55 15.04
CA GLU A 208 -12.65 1.39 14.58
C GLU A 208 -12.89 2.16 13.29
N GLY A 209 -13.36 1.47 12.25
CA GLY A 209 -13.72 2.07 10.97
C GLY A 209 -12.58 2.17 9.97
N SER A 210 -11.42 1.56 10.23
CA SER A 210 -10.36 1.36 9.23
C SER A 210 -10.73 0.21 8.27
N LYS A 211 -10.27 0.27 7.02
CA LYS A 211 -10.62 -0.76 6.03
C LYS A 211 -9.62 -0.91 4.89
N VAL A 212 -9.69 -2.07 4.25
CA VAL A 212 -9.02 -2.39 2.99
C VAL A 212 -10.09 -2.77 1.96
N THR A 213 -10.13 -2.06 0.85
CA THR A 213 -11.11 -2.25 -0.22
C THR A 213 -10.46 -2.38 -1.58
N ASN A 214 -11.02 -3.22 -2.46
CA ASN A 214 -10.62 -3.35 -3.87
C ASN A 214 -9.11 -3.59 -4.11
N SER A 215 -8.41 -4.10 -3.10
CA SER A 215 -6.95 -4.17 -3.06
C SER A 215 -6.46 -5.60 -3.19
N SER A 216 -5.19 -5.74 -3.54
CA SER A 216 -4.58 -7.04 -3.81
C SER A 216 -3.28 -7.22 -3.05
N VAL A 217 -3.09 -8.43 -2.56
CA VAL A 217 -1.88 -8.89 -1.90
C VAL A 217 -1.33 -10.09 -2.65
N TYR A 218 -0.02 -10.07 -2.90
CA TYR A 218 0.71 -11.18 -3.50
C TYR A 218 1.95 -11.55 -2.71
N VAL A 219 2.17 -12.84 -2.46
CA VAL A 219 3.42 -13.34 -1.87
C VAL A 219 4.04 -14.37 -2.80
N ASP A 220 5.22 -14.06 -3.34
CA ASP A 220 6.04 -15.05 -4.02
C ASP A 220 6.78 -15.92 -2.99
N ALA A 221 6.29 -17.14 -2.80
CA ALA A 221 6.88 -18.11 -1.88
C ALA A 221 8.31 -18.51 -2.27
N SER A 222 8.71 -18.36 -3.55
CA SER A 222 10.05 -18.71 -4.02
C SER A 222 11.12 -17.71 -3.57
N GLU A 223 10.73 -16.49 -3.24
CA GLU A 223 11.62 -15.40 -2.81
C GLU A 223 11.80 -15.34 -1.29
N GLY A 224 11.15 -16.24 -0.54
CA GLY A 224 11.33 -16.38 0.91
C GLY A 224 10.55 -15.37 1.77
N TYR A 225 9.62 -14.62 1.18
CA TYR A 225 8.70 -13.75 1.91
C TYR A 225 7.61 -14.56 2.62
N VAL A 226 7.31 -14.17 3.85
CA VAL A 226 6.40 -14.91 4.75
C VAL A 226 5.48 -13.97 5.55
N GLY A 227 5.20 -12.78 5.01
CA GLY A 227 4.34 -11.81 5.69
C GLY A 227 2.89 -12.26 5.78
N ARG A 228 2.12 -11.58 6.64
CA ARG A 228 0.65 -11.69 6.67
C ARG A 228 0.06 -10.82 5.56
N GLY A 229 -1.07 -11.22 5.01
CA GLY A 229 -1.78 -10.39 4.02
C GLY A 229 -2.32 -9.13 4.67
N ILE A 230 -3.45 -9.27 5.36
CA ILE A 230 -4.05 -8.20 6.17
C ILE A 230 -3.90 -8.57 7.65
N TRP A 231 -3.26 -7.70 8.42
CA TRP A 231 -3.18 -7.80 9.88
C TRP A 231 -4.04 -6.71 10.52
N ALA A 232 -5.24 -7.09 10.94
CA ALA A 232 -6.14 -6.26 11.71
C ALA A 232 -5.76 -6.34 13.19
N TRP A 233 -5.06 -5.32 13.66
CA TRP A 233 -4.64 -5.16 15.04
C TRP A 233 -5.72 -4.42 15.87
N ALA A 234 -5.59 -4.49 17.19
CA ALA A 234 -6.50 -3.86 18.12
C ALA A 234 -6.34 -2.33 18.25
N PRO A 235 -7.38 -1.60 18.67
CA PRO A 235 -8.75 -2.05 18.92
C PRO A 235 -9.65 -1.81 17.70
N GLY A 236 -10.91 -2.21 17.82
CA GLY A 236 -11.99 -1.84 16.91
C GLY A 236 -12.24 -2.86 15.81
N THR A 237 -13.09 -2.45 14.88
CA THR A 237 -13.51 -3.21 13.71
C THR A 237 -12.73 -2.77 12.47
N VAL A 238 -12.15 -3.75 11.76
CA VAL A 238 -11.54 -3.55 10.44
C VAL A 238 -12.40 -4.22 9.37
N GLU A 239 -12.68 -3.52 8.28
CA GLU A 239 -13.44 -4.08 7.14
C GLU A 239 -12.48 -4.49 6.01
N VAL A 240 -12.74 -5.65 5.40
CA VAL A 240 -12.02 -6.15 4.23
C VAL A 240 -13.04 -6.47 3.14
N GLU A 241 -13.01 -5.72 2.03
CA GLU A 241 -14.01 -5.84 0.96
C GLU A 241 -13.39 -5.86 -0.43
N GLY A 242 -13.89 -6.69 -1.35
CA GLY A 242 -13.45 -6.62 -2.75
C GLY A 242 -11.98 -7.03 -2.98
N CYS A 243 -11.34 -7.74 -2.05
CA CYS A 243 -9.89 -7.96 -2.07
C CYS A 243 -9.48 -9.29 -2.73
N GLN A 244 -8.24 -9.35 -3.22
CA GLN A 244 -7.59 -10.57 -3.70
C GLN A 244 -6.34 -10.83 -2.86
N ILE A 245 -6.31 -11.89 -2.06
CA ILE A 245 -5.23 -12.13 -1.09
C ILE A 245 -4.52 -13.44 -1.43
N GLN A 246 -3.64 -13.40 -2.42
CA GLN A 246 -2.86 -14.55 -2.88
C GLN A 246 -1.56 -14.68 -2.10
N MET A 247 -1.54 -15.62 -1.15
CA MET A 247 -0.43 -15.81 -0.23
C MET A 247 0.53 -16.94 -0.64
N ASN A 248 0.17 -17.73 -1.66
CA ASN A 248 0.88 -18.95 -2.07
C ASN A 248 1.23 -19.87 -0.88
N GLY A 249 0.26 -20.05 0.02
CA GLY A 249 0.34 -20.85 1.24
C GLY A 249 1.27 -20.29 2.33
N GLN A 250 1.73 -19.05 2.20
CA GLN A 250 2.58 -18.40 3.19
C GLN A 250 1.75 -17.72 4.28
N ASN A 251 2.11 -17.97 5.53
CA ASN A 251 1.52 -17.34 6.72
C ASN A 251 -0.03 -17.35 6.68
N ASN A 252 -0.68 -16.29 7.16
CA ASN A 252 -2.12 -16.12 7.09
C ASN A 252 -2.51 -14.98 6.14
N ALA A 253 -3.60 -15.20 5.39
CA ALA A 253 -4.18 -14.20 4.51
C ALA A 253 -4.80 -13.05 5.32
N ILE A 254 -5.52 -13.37 6.41
CA ILE A 254 -6.10 -12.41 7.34
C ILE A 254 -5.74 -12.80 8.78
N VAL A 255 -5.30 -11.85 9.59
CA VAL A 255 -5.04 -12.03 11.02
C VAL A 255 -5.79 -10.97 11.81
N ALA A 256 -6.57 -11.41 12.80
CA ALA A 256 -7.30 -10.54 13.72
C ALA A 256 -6.68 -10.60 15.12
N GLY A 257 -6.36 -9.43 15.67
CA GLY A 257 -5.82 -9.26 17.01
C GLY A 257 -4.31 -9.51 17.11
N ALA A 258 -3.76 -9.06 18.24
CA ALA A 258 -2.38 -9.33 18.65
C ALA A 258 -2.12 -8.89 20.10
N ASN A 259 -1.03 -9.41 20.69
CA ASN A 259 -0.53 -9.00 22.01
C ASN A 259 -1.60 -9.03 23.12
N GLY A 260 -2.53 -9.99 23.06
CA GLY A 260 -3.59 -10.16 24.06
C GLY A 260 -4.76 -9.17 23.92
N ASN A 261 -4.83 -8.40 22.83
CA ASN A 261 -5.92 -7.47 22.56
C ASN A 261 -6.76 -7.94 21.35
N PRO A 262 -8.10 -8.01 21.49
CA PRO A 262 -8.98 -8.46 20.43
C PRO A 262 -9.30 -7.36 19.41
N THR A 263 -9.66 -7.79 18.21
CA THR A 263 -10.18 -7.02 17.07
C THR A 263 -11.36 -7.76 16.45
N GLU A 264 -12.28 -7.03 15.85
CA GLU A 264 -13.30 -7.61 14.98
C GLU A 264 -12.92 -7.35 13.52
N VAL A 265 -13.08 -8.34 12.65
CA VAL A 265 -12.89 -8.18 11.21
C VAL A 265 -14.16 -8.62 10.50
N THR A 266 -14.63 -7.82 9.55
CA THR A 266 -15.68 -8.23 8.62
C THR A 266 -15.07 -8.39 7.23
N VAL A 267 -15.47 -9.45 6.53
CA VAL A 267 -14.92 -9.79 5.21
C VAL A 267 -16.07 -9.97 4.24
N ALA A 268 -16.05 -9.28 3.11
CA ALA A 268 -17.06 -9.43 2.05
C ALA A 268 -16.41 -9.35 0.66
N GLU A 269 -17.03 -9.97 -0.34
CA GLU A 269 -16.60 -9.86 -1.75
C GLU A 269 -15.10 -10.11 -1.99
N THR A 270 -14.48 -10.97 -1.17
CA THR A 270 -13.02 -11.13 -1.09
C THR A 270 -12.63 -12.57 -1.35
N GLU A 271 -11.59 -12.77 -2.16
CA GLU A 271 -10.94 -14.06 -2.36
C GLU A 271 -9.66 -14.10 -1.54
N TYR A 272 -9.47 -15.14 -0.73
CA TYR A 272 -8.26 -15.32 0.08
C TYR A 272 -7.66 -16.71 -0.07
N ASP A 273 -6.34 -16.83 0.03
CA ASP A 273 -5.68 -18.13 -0.10
C ASP A 273 -6.08 -19.10 1.05
N GLU A 274 -6.80 -20.18 0.70
CA GLU A 274 -7.27 -21.19 1.67
C GLU A 274 -6.12 -21.82 2.47
N GLN A 275 -4.97 -22.04 1.82
CA GLN A 275 -3.83 -22.70 2.45
C GLN A 275 -3.18 -21.80 3.50
N ALA A 276 -3.14 -20.49 3.26
CA ALA A 276 -2.71 -19.52 4.26
C ALA A 276 -3.76 -19.33 5.37
N GLY A 277 -5.05 -19.31 4.98
CA GLY A 277 -6.17 -19.26 5.91
C GLY A 277 -6.25 -17.96 6.72
N ILE A 278 -7.07 -18.01 7.76
CA ILE A 278 -7.40 -16.88 8.64
C ILE A 278 -7.00 -17.24 10.07
N SER A 279 -6.38 -16.30 10.80
CA SER A 279 -6.10 -16.46 12.24
C SER A 279 -6.87 -15.47 13.10
N GLU A 280 -7.49 -15.99 14.17
CA GLU A 280 -8.18 -15.24 15.21
C GLU A 280 -7.38 -15.33 16.51
N GLU A 281 -6.72 -14.23 16.89
CA GLU A 281 -5.87 -14.17 18.07
C GLU A 281 -6.54 -13.40 19.19
N ALA A 282 -6.14 -13.67 20.44
CA ALA A 282 -6.53 -12.86 21.61
C ALA A 282 -8.04 -12.65 21.83
N GLY A 283 -8.88 -13.60 21.37
CA GLY A 283 -10.34 -13.49 21.46
C GLY A 283 -10.98 -12.60 20.39
N SER A 284 -10.23 -12.31 19.32
CA SER A 284 -10.73 -11.66 18.11
C SER A 284 -11.72 -12.53 17.35
N SER A 285 -12.41 -11.93 16.38
CA SER A 285 -13.28 -12.66 15.46
C SER A 285 -13.16 -12.14 14.04
N VAL A 286 -13.32 -13.04 13.07
CA VAL A 286 -13.43 -12.73 11.65
C VAL A 286 -14.78 -13.24 11.15
N GLN A 287 -15.63 -12.32 10.70
CA GLN A 287 -16.95 -12.59 10.18
C GLN A 287 -16.90 -12.60 8.65
N LEU A 288 -17.07 -13.78 8.06
CA LEU A 288 -17.19 -13.94 6.61
C LEU A 288 -18.63 -13.64 6.19
N GLY A 289 -18.79 -12.59 5.39
CA GLY A 289 -20.04 -12.14 4.79
C GLY A 289 -20.27 -12.77 3.41
N ASP A 290 -21.02 -12.05 2.57
CA ASP A 290 -21.38 -12.52 1.24
C ASP A 290 -20.19 -12.52 0.28
N SER A 291 -20.22 -13.45 -0.68
CA SER A 291 -19.27 -13.52 -1.79
C SER A 291 -17.80 -13.61 -1.35
N VAL A 292 -17.52 -14.25 -0.22
CA VAL A 292 -16.17 -14.64 0.19
C VAL A 292 -15.82 -15.99 -0.43
N GLY A 293 -14.71 -16.04 -1.14
CA GLY A 293 -14.18 -17.25 -1.76
C GLY A 293 -12.72 -17.50 -1.37
N THR A 294 -12.14 -18.54 -1.96
CA THR A 294 -10.78 -18.97 -1.64
C THR A 294 -9.89 -19.25 -2.86
N ASP A 295 -10.20 -18.63 -4.00
CA ASP A 295 -9.45 -18.77 -5.26
C ASP A 295 -8.91 -17.40 -5.69
N PRO A 296 -7.98 -16.80 -4.91
CA PRO A 296 -7.50 -15.45 -5.18
C PRO A 296 -6.64 -15.41 -6.45
N GLU A 297 -6.73 -14.30 -7.17
CA GLU A 297 -5.88 -13.99 -8.32
C GLU A 297 -4.89 -12.86 -7.97
N ALA A 298 -3.62 -13.05 -8.32
CA ALA A 298 -2.59 -12.00 -8.24
C ALA A 298 -2.82 -10.95 -9.33
N VAL A 299 -3.66 -9.97 -9.01
CA VAL A 299 -3.99 -8.84 -9.89
C VAL A 299 -3.47 -7.55 -9.32
N ILE A 300 -2.85 -6.72 -10.15
CA ILE A 300 -2.60 -5.32 -9.80
C ILE A 300 -3.88 -4.54 -10.17
N PRO A 301 -4.56 -3.88 -9.20
CA PRO A 301 -5.80 -3.14 -9.48
C PRO A 301 -5.64 -2.08 -10.59
N GLU A 302 -6.74 -1.76 -11.26
CA GLU A 302 -6.78 -0.72 -12.31
C GLU A 302 -6.38 0.65 -11.70
N GLY A 303 -5.62 1.45 -12.45
CA GLY A 303 -5.11 2.74 -11.98
C GLY A 303 -3.92 2.67 -11.00
N VAL A 304 -3.51 1.50 -10.52
CA VAL A 304 -2.31 1.35 -9.68
C VAL A 304 -1.05 1.45 -10.55
N PRO A 305 -0.10 2.33 -10.20
CA PRO A 305 1.11 2.49 -10.98
C PRO A 305 1.99 1.24 -10.90
N THR A 306 2.61 0.86 -12.02
CA THR A 306 3.48 -0.32 -12.12
C THR A 306 4.96 0.03 -12.27
N SER A 307 5.29 1.31 -12.37
CA SER A 307 6.67 1.80 -12.39
C SER A 307 6.80 3.17 -11.70
N PRO A 308 8.02 3.56 -11.30
CA PRO A 308 8.28 4.87 -10.72
C PRO A 308 7.87 6.00 -11.67
N GLU A 309 8.24 5.89 -12.94
CA GLU A 309 7.95 6.91 -13.95
C GLU A 309 6.44 7.04 -14.22
N GLU A 310 5.69 5.93 -14.19
CA GLU A 310 4.23 5.95 -14.34
C GLU A 310 3.54 6.68 -13.18
N ALA A 311 3.93 6.37 -11.93
CA ALA A 311 3.43 7.07 -10.76
C ALA A 311 3.75 8.57 -10.85
N ALA A 312 5.01 8.92 -11.10
CA ALA A 312 5.48 10.29 -11.17
C ALA A 312 4.75 11.12 -12.23
N ALA A 313 4.44 10.52 -13.39
CA ALA A 313 3.75 11.19 -14.49
C ALA A 313 2.25 11.41 -14.25
N GLY A 314 1.66 10.82 -13.21
CA GLY A 314 0.21 10.94 -12.96
C GLY A 314 -0.65 10.34 -14.07
N SER A 315 -0.08 9.45 -14.89
CA SER A 315 -0.77 8.81 -15.99
C SER A 315 -1.64 7.68 -15.42
N GLN A 316 -2.96 7.79 -15.54
CA GLN A 316 -3.85 6.69 -15.15
C GLN A 316 -3.72 5.52 -16.13
N ASN A 317 -3.49 4.31 -15.61
CA ASN A 317 -3.49 3.04 -16.34
C ASN A 317 -4.90 2.47 -16.50
#